data_AF-A0A384JB60-F1
#
_entry.id   AF-A0A384JB60-F1
#
_cell.length_a   1.000
_cell.length_b   1.000
_cell.length_c   1.000
_cell.angle_alpha   90.00
_cell.angle_beta   90.00
_cell.angle_gamma   90.00
#
_symmetry.space_group_name_H-M   'P 1'
#
loop_
_entity.id
_entity.type
_entity.pdbx_description
1 polymer ?
#
loop_
_entity_poly.entity_id
_entity_poly.type
_entity_poly.pdbx_seq_one_letter_code
_entity_poly.pdbx_strand_id
1 'polypeptide(L)'
;MSQDDMMNQIGSFCKEAAVQGTQDKDSGSIFRTYHQGGRYEVDLAIDWPPGMDIKHDIGIHCSNNMSKIMDFCDSGAVKTPSDWKTGGKIQVNSVTYRITPQIEQNYTAGKCWFHLEEFQTFSGPKNDQVIFEVQIKNVTDGSGKNIPIIGTEDNDTQSIKQVAGDGNPYVFNTTLPFPLVITPEFDGNPSNYIQFVYGSQSWTTSVDSGMPYCTVGGWDIPGTSLGAVSNRNMDCFFYC
;
A
#
# COMPACT_ATOMS: atom_id res chain seq x y z
N MET A 1 4.10 -2.39 4.90
CA MET A 1 3.45 -2.72 6.19
C MET A 1 1.98 -2.32 6.14
N SER A 2 1.03 -3.27 6.18
CA SER A 2 -0.40 -2.91 6.05
C SER A 2 -0.88 -1.94 7.14
N GLN A 3 -2.02 -1.27 6.93
CA GLN A 3 -2.64 -0.43 7.96
C GLN A 3 -2.93 -1.23 9.23
N ASP A 4 -3.40 -2.48 9.09
CA ASP A 4 -3.64 -3.38 10.19
C ASP A 4 -2.35 -3.72 10.94
N ASP A 5 -1.24 -3.97 10.23
CA ASP A 5 0.07 -4.18 10.84
C ASP A 5 0.50 -2.95 11.64
N MET A 6 0.37 -1.74 11.08
CA MET A 6 0.70 -0.50 11.78
C MET A 6 -0.17 -0.30 13.02
N MET A 7 -1.48 -0.56 12.91
CA MET A 7 -2.42 -0.47 14.03
C MET A 7 -2.09 -1.48 15.13
N ASN A 8 -1.62 -2.68 14.77
CA ASN A 8 -1.12 -3.66 15.72
C ASN A 8 0.17 -3.20 16.42
N GLN A 9 1.09 -2.54 15.71
CA GLN A 9 2.28 -1.95 16.32
C GLN A 9 1.93 -0.79 17.25
N ILE A 10 1.01 0.10 16.85
CA ILE A 10 0.48 1.18 17.70
C ILE A 10 -0.15 0.60 18.97
N GLY A 11 -0.97 -0.44 18.85
CA GLY A 11 -1.59 -1.11 19.99
C GLY A 11 -0.55 -1.69 20.96
N SER A 12 0.48 -2.35 20.42
CA SER A 12 1.57 -2.91 21.21
C SER A 12 2.38 -1.83 21.93
N PHE A 13 2.78 -0.79 21.18
CA PHE A 13 3.48 0.38 21.71
C PHE A 13 2.70 1.05 22.84
N CYS A 14 1.43 1.37 22.62
CA CYS A 14 0.60 2.05 23.61
C CYS A 14 0.41 1.21 24.89
N LYS A 15 0.30 -0.12 24.76
CA LYS A 15 0.21 -1.03 25.90
C LYS A 15 1.51 -1.05 26.71
N GLU A 16 2.65 -1.17 26.04
CA GLU A 16 3.98 -1.12 26.69
C GLU A 16 4.21 0.25 27.35
N ALA A 17 3.84 1.31 26.67
CA ALA A 17 3.96 2.67 27.17
C ALA A 17 3.10 2.90 28.42
N ALA A 18 1.89 2.34 28.46
CA ALA A 18 1.01 2.45 29.62
C ALA A 18 1.59 1.71 30.84
N VAL A 19 2.23 0.56 30.62
CA VAL A 19 2.92 -0.21 31.68
C VAL A 19 4.14 0.55 32.20
N GLN A 20 4.95 1.12 31.31
CA GLN A 20 6.11 1.91 31.69
C GLN A 20 5.70 3.19 32.44
N GLY A 21 4.72 3.93 31.90
CA GLY A 21 4.12 5.10 32.54
C GLY A 21 5.06 6.28 32.78
N THR A 22 6.32 6.20 32.30
CA THR A 22 7.35 7.23 32.43
C THR A 22 8.17 7.30 31.14
N GLN A 23 8.92 8.40 30.98
CA GLN A 23 9.84 8.57 29.86
C GLN A 23 10.92 7.50 29.89
N ASP A 24 11.52 7.22 28.73
CA ASP A 24 12.75 6.46 28.67
C ASP A 24 13.87 7.21 29.40
N LYS A 25 14.85 6.48 29.92
CA LYS A 25 15.95 7.06 30.67
C LYS A 25 16.67 8.12 29.82
N ASP A 26 16.91 9.28 30.42
CA ASP A 26 17.60 10.43 29.81
C ASP A 26 16.91 10.93 28.51
N SER A 27 15.60 10.69 28.37
CA SER A 27 14.78 11.07 27.23
C SER A 27 13.63 12.00 27.64
N GLY A 28 13.20 12.87 26.72
CA GLY A 28 11.95 13.63 26.83
C GLY A 28 10.71 12.84 26.37
N SER A 29 10.86 11.54 26.12
CA SER A 29 9.85 10.72 25.45
C SER A 29 9.90 9.26 25.90
N ILE A 30 8.83 8.54 25.60
CA ILE A 30 8.87 7.08 25.44
C ILE A 30 8.87 6.77 23.94
N PHE A 31 9.83 5.98 23.48
CA PHE A 31 9.97 5.67 22.05
C PHE A 31 10.30 4.20 21.82
N ARG A 32 9.80 3.65 20.71
CA ARG A 32 10.18 2.32 20.23
C ARG A 32 10.31 2.34 18.72
N THR A 33 11.26 1.58 18.21
CA THR A 33 11.44 1.34 16.77
C THR A 33 10.93 -0.04 16.42
N TYR A 34 10.09 -0.11 15.39
CA TYR A 34 9.55 -1.36 14.84
C TYR A 34 10.11 -1.61 13.45
N HIS A 35 10.20 -2.88 13.05
CA HIS A 35 10.71 -3.31 11.74
C HIS A 35 12.14 -2.82 11.41
N GLN A 36 13.01 -2.79 12.42
CA GLN A 36 14.41 -2.35 12.29
C GLN A 36 15.17 -3.01 11.14
N GLY A 37 15.94 -2.22 10.41
CA GLY A 37 16.73 -2.63 9.25
C GLY A 37 15.89 -2.96 8.01
N GLY A 38 14.57 -2.87 8.12
CA GLY A 38 13.63 -3.13 7.06
C GLY A 38 13.07 -1.85 6.46
N ARG A 39 12.54 -1.97 5.25
CA ARG A 39 11.91 -0.87 4.52
C ARG A 39 10.77 -0.15 5.26
N TYR A 40 10.15 -0.82 6.23
CA TYR A 40 9.04 -0.30 7.03
C TYR A 40 9.46 0.12 8.44
N GLU A 41 10.75 0.36 8.64
CA GLU A 41 11.26 0.84 9.91
C GLU A 41 10.54 2.13 10.33
N VAL A 42 9.96 2.10 11.52
CA VAL A 42 9.14 3.21 12.04
C VAL A 42 9.40 3.38 13.53
N ASP A 43 9.55 4.64 13.93
CA ASP A 43 9.55 5.04 15.33
C ASP A 43 8.16 5.47 15.77
N LEU A 44 7.69 4.89 16.86
CA LEU A 44 6.52 5.35 17.59
C LEU A 44 6.99 6.06 18.86
N ALA A 45 6.50 7.27 19.11
CA ALA A 45 6.90 8.03 20.28
C ALA A 45 5.76 8.84 20.91
N ILE A 46 5.86 9.03 22.23
CA ILE A 46 5.08 10.00 22.99
C ILE A 46 6.08 10.91 23.70
N ASP A 47 6.02 12.21 23.45
CA ASP A 47 6.86 13.22 24.09
C ASP A 47 6.03 14.05 25.08
N TRP A 48 6.60 14.36 26.24
CA TRP A 48 5.97 15.24 27.23
C TRP A 48 7.00 15.92 28.14
N PRO A 49 6.66 17.00 28.86
CA PRO A 49 7.59 17.62 29.80
C PRO A 49 7.98 16.68 30.95
N PRO A 50 9.25 16.67 31.40
CA PRO A 50 9.67 15.89 32.55
C PRO A 50 8.85 16.22 33.81
N GLY A 51 8.51 15.19 34.59
CA GLY A 51 7.76 15.32 35.84
C GLY A 51 6.24 15.46 35.68
N MET A 52 5.71 15.49 34.46
CA MET A 52 4.27 15.43 34.22
C MET A 52 3.79 13.97 34.25
N ASP A 53 2.73 13.71 35.03
CA ASP A 53 2.05 12.41 35.04
C ASP A 53 1.05 12.36 33.88
N ILE A 54 1.34 11.52 32.91
CA ILE A 54 0.50 11.30 31.73
C ILE A 54 -0.04 9.87 31.66
N LYS A 55 0.01 9.09 32.76
CA LYS A 55 -0.43 7.68 32.75
C LYS A 55 -1.86 7.52 32.24
N HIS A 56 -2.73 8.46 32.59
CA HIS A 56 -4.12 8.47 32.11
C HIS A 56 -4.19 8.69 30.59
N ASP A 57 -3.41 9.63 30.07
CA ASP A 57 -3.33 9.93 28.63
C ASP A 57 -2.74 8.77 27.83
N ILE A 58 -1.68 8.13 28.33
CA ILE A 58 -1.09 6.96 27.64
C ILE A 58 -2.09 5.80 27.60
N GLY A 59 -2.77 5.50 28.71
CA GLY A 59 -3.66 4.34 28.80
C GLY A 59 -4.91 4.42 27.92
N ILE A 60 -5.49 5.61 27.76
CA ILE A 60 -6.79 5.80 27.06
C ILE A 60 -6.62 6.48 25.70
N HIS A 61 -5.69 7.44 25.61
CA HIS A 61 -5.63 8.34 24.47
C HIS A 61 -4.50 8.01 23.49
N CYS A 62 -3.53 7.17 23.86
CA CYS A 62 -2.41 6.81 22.98
C CYS A 62 -2.88 6.23 21.64
N SER A 63 -3.59 5.10 21.65
CA SER A 63 -4.00 4.45 20.41
C SER A 63 -4.91 5.36 19.59
N ASN A 64 -5.88 6.03 20.23
CA ASN A 64 -6.79 6.95 19.55
C ASN A 64 -6.07 8.12 18.87
N ASN A 65 -5.08 8.73 19.51
CA ASN A 65 -4.35 9.85 18.93
C ASN A 65 -3.37 9.40 17.85
N MET A 66 -2.75 8.23 18.00
CA MET A 66 -1.88 7.66 16.96
C MET A 66 -2.68 7.18 15.74
N SER A 67 -3.87 6.60 15.93
CA SER A 67 -4.78 6.27 14.83
C SER A 67 -5.22 7.52 14.06
N LYS A 68 -5.50 8.63 14.75
CA LYS A 68 -5.79 9.90 14.07
C LYS A 68 -4.65 10.38 13.19
N ILE A 69 -3.39 10.18 13.59
CA ILE A 69 -2.24 10.50 12.71
C ILE A 69 -2.32 9.71 11.40
N MET A 70 -2.78 8.46 11.45
CA MET A 70 -2.99 7.62 10.27
C MET A 70 -4.23 8.04 9.46
N ASP A 71 -5.29 8.56 10.11
CA ASP A 71 -6.55 8.92 9.46
C ASP A 71 -6.54 10.30 8.78
N PHE A 72 -5.74 11.27 9.26
CA PHE A 72 -5.65 12.61 8.66
C PHE A 72 -5.06 12.61 7.23
N CYS A 73 -4.69 11.44 6.71
CA CYS A 73 -4.14 11.22 5.37
C CYS A 73 -5.19 11.23 4.23
N ASP A 74 -6.49 11.13 4.52
CA ASP A 74 -7.56 11.11 3.49
C ASP A 74 -8.24 12.46 3.26
N SER A 75 -8.23 13.34 4.27
CA SER A 75 -8.77 14.69 4.15
C SER A 75 -7.66 15.64 3.76
N GLY A 76 -7.67 16.18 2.53
CA GLY A 76 -6.67 17.14 2.02
C GLY A 76 -6.58 18.50 2.76
N ALA A 77 -6.84 18.53 4.07
CA ALA A 77 -6.94 19.70 4.93
C ALA A 77 -5.63 20.03 5.69
N VAL A 78 -4.65 19.13 5.76
CA VAL A 78 -3.39 19.41 6.47
C VAL A 78 -2.19 19.04 5.60
N LYS A 79 -1.57 20.05 4.99
CA LYS A 79 -0.21 19.95 4.44
C LYS A 79 0.76 19.86 5.60
N THR A 80 1.05 18.67 6.09
CA THR A 80 2.21 18.46 6.96
C THR A 80 3.49 18.43 6.11
N PRO A 81 4.65 18.89 6.61
CA PRO A 81 5.90 18.93 5.85
C PRO A 81 6.45 17.57 5.37
N SER A 82 5.73 16.48 5.59
CA SER A 82 6.15 15.10 5.35
C SER A 82 4.95 14.28 4.87
N ASP A 83 4.43 14.59 3.68
CA ASP A 83 3.29 13.97 2.99
C ASP A 83 3.44 12.45 2.84
N TRP A 84 3.32 11.74 3.96
CA TRP A 84 3.51 10.32 4.08
C TRP A 84 2.23 9.72 4.69
N LYS A 85 1.65 8.67 4.07
CA LYS A 85 0.38 8.03 4.50
C LYS A 85 0.44 7.17 5.77
N THR A 86 1.60 7.00 6.38
CA THR A 86 1.84 6.23 7.63
C THR A 86 2.72 6.95 8.67
N GLY A 87 2.65 8.27 8.79
CA GLY A 87 3.60 9.06 9.57
C GLY A 87 3.11 10.49 9.84
N GLY A 88 3.62 11.11 10.90
CA GLY A 88 3.20 12.45 11.30
C GLY A 88 3.23 12.64 12.80
N LYS A 89 2.66 13.76 13.26
CA LYS A 89 2.53 14.07 14.68
C LYS A 89 1.24 14.79 14.99
N ILE A 90 0.67 14.52 16.16
CA ILE A 90 -0.41 15.29 16.74
C ILE A 90 -0.02 15.73 18.14
N GLN A 91 -0.31 16.99 18.45
CA GLN A 91 -0.13 17.53 19.79
C GLN A 91 -1.48 17.66 20.48
N VAL A 92 -1.61 17.07 21.66
CA VAL A 92 -2.78 17.18 22.52
C VAL A 92 -2.31 17.74 23.85
N ASN A 93 -2.67 19.00 24.13
CA ASN A 93 -2.14 19.75 25.26
C ASN A 93 -0.59 19.80 25.22
N SER A 94 0.06 19.30 26.27
CA SER A 94 1.54 19.23 26.39
C SER A 94 2.11 17.87 25.95
N VAL A 95 1.28 16.95 25.47
CA VAL A 95 1.70 15.62 25.03
C VAL A 95 1.72 15.57 23.51
N THR A 96 2.83 15.15 22.93
CA THR A 96 2.98 14.98 21.48
C THR A 96 3.05 13.50 21.15
N TYR A 97 2.22 13.04 20.23
CA TYR A 97 2.28 11.69 19.69
C TYR A 97 2.92 11.75 18.31
N ARG A 98 3.84 10.84 18.02
CA ARG A 98 4.59 10.83 16.76
C ARG A 98 4.68 9.42 16.17
N ILE A 99 4.57 9.36 14.85
CA ILE A 99 4.87 8.20 14.02
C ILE A 99 5.90 8.68 12.99
N THR A 100 7.14 8.23 13.12
CA THR A 100 8.26 8.69 12.28
C THR A 100 8.85 7.50 11.51
N PRO A 101 8.52 7.33 10.23
CA PRO A 101 9.22 6.39 9.37
C PRO A 101 10.71 6.75 9.27
N GLN A 102 11.59 5.75 9.32
CA GLN A 102 13.04 5.96 9.35
C GLN A 102 13.69 5.95 7.97
N ILE A 103 12.97 5.47 6.95
CA ILE A 103 13.49 5.36 5.59
C ILE A 103 12.64 6.22 4.67
N GLU A 104 13.27 7.21 4.03
CA GLU A 104 12.65 7.98 2.95
C GLU A 104 12.33 7.05 1.78
N GLN A 105 11.04 6.94 1.43
CA GLN A 105 10.58 6.01 0.39
C GLN A 105 10.69 6.60 -1.01
N ASN A 106 11.17 7.84 -1.15
CA ASN A 106 11.40 8.54 -2.43
C ASN A 106 10.18 8.56 -3.39
N TYR A 107 8.96 8.59 -2.82
CA TYR A 107 7.70 8.76 -3.54
C TYR A 107 6.84 9.84 -2.87
N THR A 108 5.93 10.43 -3.64
CA THR A 108 4.94 11.41 -3.18
C THR A 108 3.60 10.72 -2.94
N ALA A 109 3.02 10.88 -1.76
CA ALA A 109 1.66 10.41 -1.48
C ALA A 109 0.61 11.21 -2.27
N GLY A 110 -0.50 10.56 -2.60
CA GLY A 110 -1.62 11.12 -3.35
C GLY A 110 -2.39 10.05 -4.14
N LYS A 111 -2.87 10.44 -5.32
CA LYS A 111 -3.51 9.52 -6.28
C LYS A 111 -2.44 8.95 -7.19
N CYS A 112 -2.20 7.66 -7.09
CA CYS A 112 -1.21 6.93 -7.85
C CYS A 112 -1.88 6.15 -8.97
N TRP A 113 -1.09 5.78 -9.97
CA TRP A 113 -1.61 5.11 -11.16
C TRP A 113 -0.60 4.11 -11.70
N PHE A 114 -1.10 3.06 -12.36
CA PHE A 114 -0.32 2.18 -13.19
C PHE A 114 -1.14 1.73 -14.39
N HIS A 115 -0.46 1.44 -15.48
CA HIS A 115 -1.04 0.77 -16.63
C HIS A 115 -0.83 -0.74 -16.50
N LEU A 116 -1.84 -1.53 -16.86
CA LEU A 116 -1.78 -2.99 -16.85
C LEU A 116 -2.24 -3.52 -18.20
N GLU A 117 -1.45 -4.43 -18.77
CA GLU A 117 -1.87 -5.27 -19.89
C GLU A 117 -2.05 -6.69 -19.39
N GLU A 118 -3.20 -7.27 -19.67
CA GLU A 118 -3.53 -8.67 -19.39
C GLU A 118 -3.56 -9.45 -20.70
N PHE A 119 -2.78 -10.52 -20.76
CA PHE A 119 -2.77 -11.46 -21.87
C PHE A 119 -3.36 -12.79 -21.42
N GLN A 120 -4.30 -13.31 -22.19
CA GLN A 120 -4.87 -14.64 -21.99
C GLN A 120 -4.49 -15.52 -23.17
N THR A 121 -3.79 -16.61 -22.88
CA THR A 121 -3.44 -17.64 -23.88
C THR A 121 -4.23 -18.91 -23.58
N PHE A 122 -4.94 -19.41 -24.58
CA PHE A 122 -5.73 -20.64 -24.47
C PHE A 122 -4.97 -21.82 -25.08
N SER A 123 -4.55 -22.78 -24.25
CA SER A 123 -3.93 -24.02 -24.71
C SER A 123 -4.93 -25.17 -24.72
N GLY A 124 -5.56 -25.42 -25.87
CA GLY A 124 -6.40 -26.61 -26.09
C GLY A 124 -7.75 -26.30 -26.77
N PRO A 125 -8.40 -27.30 -27.41
CA PRO A 125 -9.69 -27.15 -28.08
C PRO A 125 -10.89 -26.91 -27.14
N LYS A 126 -10.66 -26.84 -25.82
CA LYS A 126 -11.70 -26.76 -24.78
C LYS A 126 -11.50 -25.63 -23.75
N ASN A 127 -10.56 -24.71 -23.95
CA ASN A 127 -10.23 -23.66 -22.96
C ASN A 127 -9.79 -24.19 -21.58
N ASP A 128 -9.40 -25.47 -21.47
CA ASP A 128 -9.11 -26.13 -20.18
C ASP A 128 -7.85 -25.59 -19.46
N GLN A 129 -7.06 -24.73 -20.12
CA GLN A 129 -5.89 -24.07 -19.55
C GLN A 129 -5.77 -22.65 -20.12
N VAL A 130 -6.14 -21.65 -19.31
CA VAL A 130 -5.89 -20.24 -19.57
C VAL A 130 -4.61 -19.84 -18.85
N ILE A 131 -3.59 -19.45 -19.60
CA ILE A 131 -2.38 -18.84 -19.04
C ILE A 131 -2.62 -17.35 -19.01
N PHE A 132 -2.52 -16.76 -17.82
CA PHE A 132 -2.56 -15.32 -17.64
C PHE A 132 -1.14 -14.79 -17.65
N GLU A 133 -0.90 -13.76 -18.43
CA GLU A 133 0.31 -12.96 -18.31
C GLU A 133 -0.10 -11.52 -18.02
N VAL A 134 0.49 -10.93 -17.00
CA VAL A 134 0.24 -9.55 -16.60
C VAL A 134 1.49 -8.74 -16.82
N GLN A 135 1.35 -7.59 -17.48
CA GLN A 135 2.42 -6.63 -17.68
C GLN A 135 2.03 -5.29 -17.08
N ILE A 136 2.69 -4.92 -15.97
CA ILE A 136 2.54 -3.58 -15.39
C ILE A 136 3.48 -2.63 -16.13
N LYS A 137 2.99 -1.43 -16.43
CA LYS A 137 3.76 -0.32 -17.02
C LYS A 137 3.48 0.98 -16.28
N ASN A 138 4.43 1.91 -16.36
CA ASN A 138 4.23 3.32 -16.01
C ASN A 138 3.61 3.53 -14.62
N VAL A 139 4.22 2.98 -13.58
CA VAL A 139 3.75 3.22 -12.20
C VAL A 139 4.14 4.65 -11.81
N THR A 140 3.18 5.47 -11.40
CA THR A 140 3.42 6.86 -10.96
C THR A 140 2.94 7.11 -9.54
N ASP A 141 3.66 7.96 -8.81
CA ASP A 141 3.28 8.45 -7.48
C ASP A 141 2.20 9.56 -7.55
N GLY A 142 1.81 10.10 -6.39
CA GLY A 142 0.80 11.16 -6.28
C GLY A 142 1.17 12.49 -6.94
N SER A 143 2.44 12.70 -7.31
CA SER A 143 2.92 13.85 -8.06
C SER A 143 3.04 13.59 -9.57
N GLY A 144 2.77 12.35 -10.01
CA GLY A 144 2.99 11.90 -11.39
C GLY A 144 4.43 11.50 -11.69
N LYS A 145 5.30 11.36 -10.67
CA LYS A 145 6.68 10.90 -10.85
C LYS A 145 6.69 9.39 -10.99
N ASN A 146 7.47 8.88 -11.95
CA ASN A 146 7.63 7.44 -12.17
C ASN A 146 8.27 6.75 -10.97
N ILE A 147 7.74 5.58 -10.65
CA ILE A 147 8.17 4.70 -9.58
C ILE A 147 8.91 3.53 -10.20
N PRO A 148 10.19 3.30 -9.85
CA PRO A 148 10.92 2.14 -10.32
C PRO A 148 10.24 0.84 -9.90
N ILE A 149 10.09 -0.07 -10.85
CA ILE A 149 9.68 -1.44 -10.60
C ILE A 149 10.94 -2.24 -10.27
N ILE A 150 10.94 -2.96 -9.16
CA ILE A 150 12.09 -3.73 -8.72
C ILE A 150 12.14 -5.04 -9.52
N GLY A 151 13.28 -5.33 -10.17
CA GLY A 151 13.46 -6.54 -10.96
C GLY A 151 13.35 -6.35 -12.48
N THR A 152 13.26 -5.11 -12.97
CA THR A 152 13.45 -4.79 -14.39
C THR A 152 14.95 -4.52 -14.65
N GLU A 153 15.54 -5.17 -15.64
CA GLU A 153 16.87 -4.77 -16.16
C GLU A 153 16.77 -3.38 -16.81
N ASP A 154 17.78 -2.54 -16.62
CA ASP A 154 17.87 -1.07 -16.83
C ASP A 154 17.52 -0.49 -18.23
N ASN A 155 16.76 -1.18 -19.09
CA ASN A 155 16.47 -0.72 -20.45
C ASN A 155 15.01 -0.31 -20.64
N ASP A 156 14.77 0.99 -20.47
CA ASP A 156 13.81 1.88 -21.18
C ASP A 156 12.33 1.48 -21.31
N THR A 157 11.95 0.32 -20.78
CA THR A 157 10.59 -0.17 -20.66
C THR A 157 10.43 -0.54 -19.20
N GLN A 158 9.88 0.38 -18.38
CA GLN A 158 9.50 0.11 -17.00
C GLN A 158 8.31 -0.86 -16.98
N SER A 159 8.55 -2.06 -17.47
CA SER A 159 7.54 -3.08 -17.65
C SER A 159 8.09 -4.42 -17.22
N ILE A 160 7.28 -5.14 -16.46
CA ILE A 160 7.61 -6.48 -16.02
C ILE A 160 6.44 -7.38 -16.41
N LYS A 161 6.73 -8.35 -17.26
CA LYS A 161 5.75 -9.34 -17.72
C LYS A 161 5.89 -10.59 -16.88
N GLN A 162 4.79 -11.07 -16.32
CA GLN A 162 4.80 -12.17 -15.37
C GLN A 162 3.63 -13.11 -15.62
N VAL A 163 3.90 -14.41 -15.51
CA VAL A 163 2.86 -15.43 -15.59
C VAL A 163 2.11 -15.46 -14.26
N ALA A 164 0.80 -15.32 -14.34
CA ALA A 164 -0.13 -15.54 -13.25
C ALA A 164 -1.08 -16.69 -13.62
N GLY A 165 -1.82 -17.20 -12.65
CA GLY A 165 -2.80 -18.26 -12.87
C GLY A 165 -4.15 -17.82 -12.32
N ASP A 166 -5.21 -18.50 -12.76
CA ASP A 166 -6.55 -18.33 -12.19
C ASP A 166 -6.50 -18.59 -10.67
N GLY A 167 -6.91 -17.59 -9.88
CA GLY A 167 -6.85 -17.61 -8.41
C GLY A 167 -5.44 -17.60 -7.80
N ASN A 168 -4.38 -17.48 -8.62
CA ASN A 168 -3.00 -17.51 -8.17
C ASN A 168 -2.39 -16.09 -8.22
N PRO A 169 -2.15 -15.46 -7.07
CA PRO A 169 -1.68 -14.08 -7.01
C PRO A 169 -0.22 -13.96 -7.48
N TYR A 170 0.07 -12.86 -8.17
CA TYR A 170 1.42 -12.38 -8.39
C TYR A 170 1.68 -11.12 -7.56
N VAL A 171 2.88 -11.01 -6.98
CA VAL A 171 3.28 -9.90 -6.10
C VAL A 171 4.30 -9.02 -6.82
N PHE A 172 3.88 -7.82 -7.23
CA PHE A 172 4.75 -6.83 -7.84
C PHE A 172 5.43 -5.97 -6.77
N ASN A 173 6.75 -6.04 -6.73
CA ASN A 173 7.56 -5.20 -5.86
C ASN A 173 7.95 -3.91 -6.57
N THR A 174 7.61 -2.77 -5.96
CA THR A 174 7.96 -1.44 -6.44
C THR A 174 8.62 -0.65 -5.31
N THR A 175 9.08 0.57 -5.56
CA THR A 175 9.46 1.50 -4.48
C THR A 175 8.26 2.17 -3.78
N LEU A 176 7.05 1.59 -3.87
CA LEU A 176 5.90 1.96 -3.03
C LEU A 176 5.88 1.26 -1.67
N PRO A 177 5.29 1.87 -0.63
CA PRO A 177 5.22 1.30 0.72
C PRO A 177 4.56 -0.07 0.83
N PHE A 178 3.72 -0.48 -0.11
CA PHE A 178 3.14 -1.82 -0.12
C PHE A 178 3.42 -2.50 -1.46
N PRO A 179 3.60 -3.83 -1.48
CA PRO A 179 3.59 -4.53 -2.75
C PRO A 179 2.19 -4.42 -3.38
N LEU A 180 2.14 -4.39 -4.71
CA LEU A 180 0.89 -4.51 -5.44
C LEU A 180 0.68 -5.99 -5.76
N VAL A 181 -0.39 -6.58 -5.22
CA VAL A 181 -0.76 -7.97 -5.48
C VAL A 181 -1.83 -7.98 -6.54
N ILE A 182 -1.65 -8.82 -7.56
CA ILE A 182 -2.55 -8.96 -8.71
C ILE A 182 -2.96 -10.43 -8.83
N THR A 183 -4.26 -10.70 -8.79
CA THR A 183 -4.81 -12.05 -8.93
C THR A 183 -5.81 -12.08 -10.09
N PRO A 184 -5.46 -12.70 -11.23
CA PRO A 184 -6.42 -12.95 -12.29
C PRO A 184 -7.44 -14.00 -11.87
N GLU A 185 -8.70 -13.78 -12.24
CA GLU A 185 -9.83 -14.62 -11.89
C GLU A 185 -10.65 -14.90 -13.15
N PHE A 186 -10.51 -16.10 -13.71
CA PHE A 186 -11.21 -16.54 -14.91
C PHE A 186 -12.64 -16.98 -14.59
N ASP A 187 -12.75 -17.94 -13.66
CA ASP A 187 -13.99 -18.65 -13.33
C ASP A 187 -14.74 -18.05 -12.13
N GLY A 188 -14.36 -16.85 -11.69
CA GLY A 188 -15.04 -16.17 -10.58
C GLY A 188 -16.44 -15.64 -10.94
N ASN A 189 -17.08 -14.96 -9.98
CA ASN A 189 -18.37 -14.31 -10.17
C ASN A 189 -18.32 -12.84 -9.74
N PRO A 190 -18.29 -11.87 -10.67
CA PRO A 190 -18.37 -12.04 -12.13
C PRO A 190 -17.16 -12.79 -12.71
N SER A 191 -17.32 -13.42 -13.88
CA SER A 191 -16.21 -14.10 -14.56
C SER A 191 -15.26 -13.10 -15.22
N ASN A 192 -13.99 -13.49 -15.39
CA ASN A 192 -12.99 -12.76 -16.15
C ASN A 192 -12.68 -11.34 -15.60
N TYR A 193 -12.19 -11.28 -14.38
CA TYR A 193 -11.74 -10.05 -13.72
C TYR A 193 -10.35 -10.22 -13.11
N ILE A 194 -9.75 -9.13 -12.67
CA ILE A 194 -8.52 -9.14 -11.89
C ILE A 194 -8.82 -8.51 -10.53
N GLN A 195 -8.35 -9.15 -9.46
CA GLN A 195 -8.29 -8.58 -8.12
C GLN A 195 -6.96 -7.88 -7.89
N PHE A 196 -7.02 -6.74 -7.22
CA PHE A 196 -5.86 -5.97 -6.80
C PHE A 196 -5.88 -5.79 -5.29
N VAL A 197 -4.71 -5.89 -4.68
CA VAL A 197 -4.51 -5.54 -3.27
C VAL A 197 -3.27 -4.67 -3.11
N TYR A 198 -3.42 -3.55 -2.39
CA TYR A 198 -2.33 -2.64 -2.02
C TYR A 198 -2.52 -2.15 -0.58
N GLY A 199 -1.74 -2.71 0.36
CA GLY A 199 -1.94 -2.40 1.78
C GLY A 199 -3.33 -2.86 2.26
N SER A 200 -4.15 -1.93 2.77
CA SER A 200 -5.55 -2.17 3.14
C SER A 200 -6.55 -1.96 2.00
N GLN A 201 -6.10 -1.44 0.85
CA GLN A 201 -6.96 -1.26 -0.32
C GLN A 201 -7.09 -2.56 -1.10
N SER A 202 -8.32 -2.87 -1.50
CA SER A 202 -8.60 -3.93 -2.46
C SER A 202 -9.67 -3.48 -3.44
N TRP A 203 -9.52 -3.87 -4.71
CA TRP A 203 -10.52 -3.60 -5.75
C TRP A 203 -10.41 -4.62 -6.86
N THR A 204 -11.37 -4.57 -7.77
CA THR A 204 -11.37 -5.43 -8.95
C THR A 204 -11.54 -4.61 -10.21
N THR A 205 -11.22 -5.21 -11.37
CA THR A 205 -11.54 -4.64 -12.68
C THR A 205 -13.04 -4.53 -12.94
N SER A 206 -13.89 -5.11 -12.10
CA SER A 206 -15.35 -4.95 -12.18
C SER A 206 -15.84 -3.67 -11.50
N VAL A 207 -14.98 -2.97 -10.75
CA VAL A 207 -15.29 -1.70 -10.10
C VAL A 207 -14.73 -0.55 -10.93
N ASP A 208 -15.62 0.26 -11.51
CA ASP A 208 -15.30 1.35 -12.45
C ASP A 208 -15.49 2.76 -11.87
N SER A 209 -15.88 2.87 -10.60
CA SER A 209 -16.17 4.12 -9.92
C SER A 209 -15.69 4.11 -8.47
N GLY A 210 -15.48 5.29 -7.91
CA GLY A 210 -14.88 5.45 -6.59
C GLY A 210 -13.35 5.41 -6.63
N MET A 211 -12.73 5.05 -5.52
CA MET A 211 -11.29 4.98 -5.34
C MET A 211 -11.01 3.89 -4.31
N PRO A 212 -10.15 2.89 -4.59
CA PRO A 212 -9.46 2.60 -5.85
C PRO A 212 -10.36 2.05 -6.98
N TYR A 213 -9.93 2.16 -8.24
CA TYR A 213 -10.66 1.68 -9.42
C TYR A 213 -9.73 1.44 -10.62
N CYS A 214 -10.22 0.75 -11.65
CA CYS A 214 -9.56 0.68 -12.95
C CYS A 214 -10.50 1.11 -14.08
N THR A 215 -9.99 1.88 -15.02
CA THR A 215 -10.62 2.03 -16.34
C THR A 215 -10.22 0.84 -17.19
N VAL A 216 -11.17 -0.02 -17.52
CA VAL A 216 -10.92 -1.28 -18.22
C VAL A 216 -11.28 -1.14 -19.70
N GLY A 217 -10.30 -1.38 -20.57
CA GLY A 217 -10.50 -1.41 -22.01
C GLY A 217 -11.21 -2.68 -22.49
N GLY A 218 -11.55 -2.67 -23.77
CA GLY A 218 -12.07 -3.87 -24.45
C GLY A 218 -11.00 -4.95 -24.61
N TRP A 219 -11.46 -6.15 -24.95
CA TRP A 219 -10.59 -7.24 -25.36
C TRP A 219 -10.22 -7.10 -26.84
N ASP A 220 -8.91 -7.07 -27.11
CA ASP A 220 -8.37 -7.31 -28.44
C ASP A 220 -8.26 -8.83 -28.64
N ILE A 221 -9.27 -9.42 -29.26
CA ILE A 221 -9.35 -10.88 -29.49
C ILE A 221 -8.87 -11.18 -30.91
N PRO A 222 -7.72 -11.87 -31.11
CA PRO A 222 -7.24 -12.22 -32.45
C PRO A 222 -8.00 -13.40 -33.12
N GLY A 223 -9.25 -13.67 -32.72
CA GLY A 223 -10.05 -14.81 -33.17
C GLY A 223 -9.85 -16.08 -32.35
N THR A 224 -10.71 -17.09 -32.55
CA THR A 224 -10.85 -18.28 -31.68
C THR A 224 -9.89 -19.44 -32.01
N SER A 225 -8.70 -19.16 -32.55
CA SER A 225 -7.73 -20.23 -32.88
C SER A 225 -6.92 -20.66 -31.66
N LEU A 226 -6.51 -21.92 -31.62
CA LEU A 226 -5.59 -22.46 -30.60
C LEU A 226 -4.30 -21.62 -30.56
N GLY A 227 -3.90 -21.12 -29.38
CA GLY A 227 -2.76 -20.21 -29.25
C GLY A 227 -3.07 -18.74 -29.57
N ALA A 228 -4.34 -18.37 -29.78
CA ALA A 228 -4.77 -16.98 -29.81
C ALA A 228 -4.50 -16.31 -28.45
N VAL A 229 -3.88 -15.13 -28.49
CA VAL A 229 -3.58 -14.31 -27.32
C VAL A 229 -4.58 -13.17 -27.28
N SER A 230 -5.54 -13.21 -26.37
CA SER A 230 -6.41 -12.06 -26.14
C SER A 230 -5.68 -11.05 -25.25
N ASN A 231 -5.77 -9.75 -25.57
CA ASN A 231 -5.16 -8.69 -24.77
C ASN A 231 -6.24 -7.75 -24.22
N ARG A 232 -6.12 -7.34 -22.97
CA ARG A 232 -6.96 -6.33 -22.33
C ARG A 232 -6.08 -5.28 -21.65
N ASN A 233 -6.27 -4.03 -22.04
CA ASN A 233 -5.54 -2.89 -21.49
C ASN A 233 -6.34 -2.22 -20.37
N MET A 234 -5.66 -1.76 -19.32
CA MET A 234 -6.31 -1.16 -18.16
C MET A 234 -5.47 -0.04 -17.56
N ASP A 235 -6.15 0.97 -17.07
CA ASP A 235 -5.56 2.09 -16.34
C ASP A 235 -6.09 2.09 -14.91
N CYS A 236 -5.25 1.71 -13.96
CA CYS A 236 -5.66 1.50 -12.58
C CYS A 236 -5.17 2.61 -11.67
N PHE A 237 -6.06 3.13 -10.84
CA PHE A 237 -5.78 4.22 -9.92
C PHE A 237 -6.00 3.74 -8.48
N PHE A 238 -5.14 4.18 -7.57
CA PHE A 238 -5.19 3.82 -6.15
C PHE A 238 -4.53 4.91 -5.29
N TYR A 239 -4.75 4.85 -3.99
CA TYR A 239 -4.06 5.71 -3.05
C TYR A 239 -2.71 5.10 -2.67
N CYS A 240 -1.62 5.73 -3.08
CA CYS A 240 -0.29 5.56 -2.49
C CYS A 240 0.15 6.91 -1.93
#